data_AF-Q5WQ84-F1
#
_entry.id   AF-Q5WQ84-F1
#
_cell.length_a   1.000
_cell.length_b   1.000
_cell.length_c   1.000
_cell.angle_alpha   90.00
_cell.angle_beta   90.00
_cell.angle_gamma   90.00
#
_symmetry.space_group_name_H-M   'P 1'
#
loop_
_entity.id
_entity.type
_entity.pdbx_description
1 polymer ?
#
loop_
_entity_poly.entity_id
_entity_poly.type
_entity_poly.pdbx_seq_one_letter_code
_entity_poly.pdbx_strand_id
1 'polypeptide(L)'
;WTMVAGGGASVVYADTIADMAGGVEDLANYGEYSGGPTTDETRFYTETVLDLMTREKDPRGRDKILIIGGAIANFTDVAKTFTGIIQAFEKYADKMKDVGTRIYVRRGGPNY
;
A
#
# COMPACT_ATOMS: atom_id res chain seq x y z
N TRP A 1 4.43 -3.94 -4.64
CA TRP A 1 3.25 -3.05 -4.68
C TRP A 1 3.33 -2.04 -3.57
N THR A 2 2.88 -0.82 -3.83
CA THR A 2 2.99 0.29 -2.88
C THR A 2 1.67 1.01 -2.70
N MET A 3 1.33 1.30 -1.45
CA MET A 3 0.29 2.24 -1.06
C MET A 3 0.92 3.26 -0.11
N VAL A 4 1.45 4.35 -0.67
CA VAL A 4 2.25 5.31 0.10
C VAL A 4 1.49 6.61 0.25
N ALA A 5 1.46 7.13 1.47
CA ALA A 5 0.75 8.35 1.75
C ALA A 5 1.65 9.59 1.71
N GLY A 6 1.33 10.51 0.78
CA GLY A 6 2.09 11.72 0.48
C GLY A 6 3.01 11.56 -0.73
N GLY A 7 2.88 12.47 -1.71
CA GLY A 7 3.65 12.42 -2.96
C GLY A 7 5.18 12.45 -2.80
N GLY A 8 5.71 13.21 -1.84
CA GLY A 8 7.16 13.18 -1.57
C GLY A 8 7.62 11.83 -1.01
N ALA A 9 6.81 11.22 -0.14
CA ALA A 9 7.12 9.91 0.41
C ALA A 9 7.03 8.82 -0.66
N SER A 10 6.03 8.86 -1.56
CA SER A 10 5.90 7.84 -2.61
C SER A 10 7.11 7.79 -3.54
N VAL A 11 7.71 8.94 -3.85
CA VAL A 11 8.97 9.00 -4.63
C VAL A 11 10.11 8.34 -3.85
N VAL A 12 10.31 8.70 -2.58
CA VAL A 12 11.39 8.13 -1.76
C VAL A 12 11.26 6.61 -1.60
N TYR A 13 10.04 6.09 -1.42
CA TYR A 13 9.81 4.65 -1.38
C TYR A 13 10.14 3.98 -2.72
N ALA A 14 9.75 4.57 -3.85
CA ALA A 14 10.06 4.04 -5.17
C ALA A 14 11.58 4.02 -5.44
N ASP A 15 12.29 5.11 -5.12
CA ASP A 15 13.74 5.20 -5.23
C ASP A 15 14.43 4.13 -4.38
N THR A 16 13.99 3.96 -3.12
CA THR A 16 14.54 2.95 -2.22
C THR A 16 14.30 1.53 -2.73
N ILE A 17 13.12 1.25 -3.29
CA ILE A 17 12.84 -0.06 -3.90
C ILE A 17 13.76 -0.29 -5.09
N ALA A 18 13.92 0.70 -5.97
CA ALA A 18 14.76 0.59 -7.14
C ALA A 18 16.24 0.32 -6.77
N ASP A 19 16.76 1.03 -5.77
CA ASP A 19 18.12 0.86 -5.28
C ASP A 19 18.34 -0.53 -4.64
N MET A 20 17.45 -0.93 -3.73
CA MET A 20 17.60 -2.17 -2.96
C MET A 20 17.28 -3.43 -3.77
N ALA A 21 16.39 -3.35 -4.76
CA ALA A 21 16.03 -4.48 -5.62
C ALA A 21 16.96 -4.62 -6.84
N GLY A 22 17.89 -3.69 -7.04
CA GLY A 22 18.77 -3.68 -8.21
C GLY A 22 18.06 -3.31 -9.52
N GLY A 23 16.93 -2.58 -9.44
CA GLY A 23 16.11 -2.19 -10.57
C GLY A 23 14.62 -2.05 -10.22
N VAL A 24 13.80 -1.72 -11.23
CA VAL A 24 12.35 -1.47 -11.07
C VAL A 24 11.46 -2.59 -11.59
N GLU A 25 12.03 -3.69 -12.07
CA GLU A 25 11.25 -4.75 -12.75
C GLU A 25 10.20 -5.41 -11.84
N ASP A 26 10.43 -5.43 -10.53
CA ASP A 26 9.49 -5.94 -9.53
C ASP A 26 8.58 -4.87 -8.91
N LEU A 27 8.71 -3.61 -9.33
CA LEU A 27 7.85 -2.51 -8.88
C LEU A 27 6.55 -2.46 -9.70
N ALA A 28 5.51 -3.10 -9.17
CA ALA A 28 4.22 -3.25 -9.85
C ALA A 28 3.45 -1.94 -10.08
N ASN A 29 3.64 -0.91 -9.25
CA ASN A 29 2.89 0.34 -9.35
C ASN A 29 3.66 1.52 -8.73
N TYR A 30 3.28 2.73 -9.17
CA TYR A 30 3.61 4.00 -8.53
C TYR A 30 2.33 4.78 -8.33
N GLY A 31 2.14 5.34 -7.14
CA GLY A 31 0.96 6.12 -6.79
C GLY A 31 0.98 6.54 -5.33
N GLU A 32 0.07 7.45 -4.99
CA GLU A 32 -0.02 8.00 -3.64
C GLU A 32 -1.47 8.31 -3.24
N TYR A 33 -1.68 8.47 -1.94
CA TYR A 33 -2.87 9.12 -1.40
C TYR A 33 -2.47 10.20 -0.39
N SER A 34 -3.03 11.40 -0.50
CA SER A 34 -2.71 12.53 0.36
C SER A 34 -3.86 13.53 0.44
N GLY A 35 -3.66 14.67 1.11
CA GLY A 35 -4.71 15.70 1.22
C GLY A 35 -5.79 15.43 2.27
N GLY A 36 -5.61 14.41 3.12
CA GLY A 36 -6.57 14.08 4.19
C GLY A 36 -7.82 13.36 3.67
N PRO A 37 -7.65 12.23 2.95
CA PRO A 37 -8.79 11.49 2.42
C PRO A 37 -9.64 10.89 3.54
N THR A 38 -10.90 10.65 3.20
CA THR A 38 -11.88 9.98 4.04
C THR A 38 -11.62 8.48 4.13
N THR A 39 -12.31 7.82 5.07
CA THR A 39 -12.29 6.36 5.22
C THR A 39 -12.75 5.65 3.94
N ASP A 40 -13.83 6.13 3.30
CA ASP A 40 -14.38 5.51 2.10
C ASP A 40 -13.47 5.68 0.87
N GLU A 41 -12.89 6.86 0.69
CA GLU A 41 -11.90 7.10 -0.38
C GLU A 41 -10.67 6.20 -0.20
N THR A 42 -10.18 6.09 1.04
CA THR A 42 -9.03 5.22 1.35
C THR A 42 -9.39 3.75 1.15
N ARG A 43 -10.60 3.32 1.52
CA ARG A 43 -11.09 1.96 1.26
C ARG A 43 -11.12 1.69 -0.25
N PHE A 44 -11.75 2.56 -1.04
CA PHE A 44 -11.89 2.37 -2.48
C PHE A 44 -10.52 2.29 -3.19
N TYR A 45 -9.59 3.16 -2.80
CA TYR A 45 -8.22 3.11 -3.29
C TYR A 45 -7.53 1.78 -2.95
N THR A 46 -7.67 1.33 -1.69
CA THR A 46 -7.11 0.06 -1.22
C THR A 46 -7.69 -1.13 -1.97
N GLU A 47 -9.02 -1.21 -2.11
CA GLU A 47 -9.69 -2.28 -2.83
C GLU A 47 -9.20 -2.39 -4.28
N THR A 48 -8.95 -1.24 -4.94
CA THR A 48 -8.42 -1.22 -6.31
C THR A 48 -7.01 -1.82 -6.38
N VAL A 49 -6.13 -1.47 -5.44
CA VAL A 49 -4.77 -2.03 -5.37
C VAL A 49 -4.81 -3.53 -5.07
N LEU A 50 -5.66 -3.96 -4.15
CA LEU A 50 -5.80 -5.37 -3.79
C LEU A 50 -6.42 -6.20 -4.91
N ASP A 51 -7.40 -5.66 -5.65
CA ASP A 51 -7.94 -6.31 -6.84
C ASP A 51 -6.83 -6.60 -7.85
N LEU A 52 -6.03 -5.59 -8.18
CA LEU A 52 -4.92 -5.73 -9.13
C LEU A 52 -3.84 -6.71 -8.63
N MET A 53 -3.46 -6.61 -7.36
CA MET A 53 -2.44 -7.46 -6.75
C MET A 53 -2.83 -8.94 -6.74
N THR A 54 -4.12 -9.24 -6.58
CA THR A 54 -4.62 -10.60 -6.32
C THR A 54 -5.16 -11.33 -7.55
N ARG A 55 -4.98 -10.81 -8.77
CA ARG A 55 -5.47 -11.46 -10.01
C ARG A 55 -4.78 -12.77 -10.34
N GLU A 56 -3.49 -12.87 -10.05
CA GLU A 56 -2.65 -14.03 -10.36
C GLU A 56 -1.53 -14.17 -9.34
N LYS A 57 -0.93 -15.36 -9.22
CA LYS A 57 0.28 -15.57 -8.41
C LYS A 57 1.51 -14.98 -9.12
N ASP A 58 2.59 -14.70 -8.38
CA ASP A 58 3.85 -14.30 -9.02
C ASP A 58 4.34 -15.43 -9.96
N PRO A 59 4.73 -15.13 -11.21
CA PRO A 59 5.10 -16.16 -12.19
C PRO A 59 6.36 -16.94 -11.81
N ARG A 60 7.18 -16.40 -10.90
CA ARG A 60 8.37 -17.07 -10.35
C ARG A 60 8.09 -17.78 -9.02
N GLY A 61 6.83 -17.83 -8.59
CA GLY A 61 6.41 -18.51 -7.35
C GLY A 61 6.83 -17.78 -6.08
N ARG A 62 7.16 -16.48 -6.15
CA ARG A 62 7.57 -15.68 -4.99
C ARG A 62 6.36 -15.09 -4.26
N ASP A 63 6.55 -14.75 -2.99
CA ASP A 63 5.57 -13.98 -2.23
C ASP A 63 5.43 -12.56 -2.80
N LYS A 64 4.21 -12.03 -2.82
CA LYS A 64 3.94 -10.64 -3.22
C LYS A 64 4.08 -9.71 -2.03
N ILE A 65 4.74 -8.57 -2.21
CA ILE A 65 4.94 -7.60 -1.13
C ILE A 65 4.04 -6.38 -1.34
N LEU A 66 3.26 -6.05 -0.31
CA LEU A 66 2.54 -4.78 -0.17
C LEU A 66 3.24 -3.89 0.86
N ILE A 67 3.71 -2.73 0.42
CA ILE A 67 4.28 -1.72 1.32
C ILE A 67 3.25 -0.63 1.54
N ILE A 68 2.75 -0.53 2.78
CA ILE A 68 1.88 0.55 3.24
C ILE A 68 2.73 1.54 4.02
N GLY A 69 3.12 2.61 3.33
CA GLY A 69 4.13 3.53 3.81
C GLY A 69 3.65 4.96 3.89
N GLY A 70 4.53 5.83 4.38
CA GLY A 70 4.40 7.27 4.25
C GLY A 70 5.24 8.01 5.30
N ALA A 71 5.42 9.31 5.08
CA ALA A 71 6.02 10.21 6.06
C ALA A 71 5.12 10.37 7.31
N ILE A 72 5.58 11.17 8.29
CA ILE A 72 4.71 11.59 9.40
C ILE A 72 3.74 12.64 8.85
N ALA A 73 2.43 12.38 8.92
CA ALA A 73 1.43 13.29 8.37
C ALA A 73 1.26 14.54 9.25
N ASN A 74 1.03 15.70 8.63
CA ASN A 74 0.76 16.95 9.34
C ASN A 74 -0.71 17.05 9.79
N PHE A 75 -1.66 16.65 8.94
CA PHE A 75 -3.10 16.84 9.16
C PHE A 75 -3.97 15.64 8.80
N THR A 76 -3.43 14.64 8.10
CA THR A 76 -4.19 13.42 7.78
C THR A 76 -4.43 12.60 9.04
N ASP A 77 -5.68 12.23 9.29
CA ASP A 77 -6.09 11.35 10.38
C ASP A 77 -5.73 9.89 10.05
N VAL A 78 -4.71 9.36 10.72
CA VAL A 78 -4.18 8.02 10.44
C VAL A 78 -5.22 6.96 10.81
N ALA A 79 -5.92 7.10 11.93
CA ALA A 79 -6.98 6.17 12.32
C ALA A 79 -8.08 6.05 11.26
N LYS A 80 -8.55 7.16 10.69
CA LYS A 80 -9.60 7.15 9.64
C LYS A 80 -9.14 6.48 8.36
N THR A 81 -7.94 6.81 7.89
CA THR A 81 -7.38 6.20 6.67
C THR A 81 -7.13 4.71 6.88
N PHE A 82 -6.54 4.31 8.00
CA PHE A 82 -6.28 2.91 8.32
C PHE A 82 -7.57 2.10 8.54
N THR A 83 -8.63 2.71 9.06
CA THR A 83 -9.96 2.07 9.11
C THR A 83 -10.42 1.65 7.70
N GLY A 84 -10.21 2.50 6.70
CA GLY A 84 -10.55 2.18 5.31
C GLY A 84 -9.69 1.05 4.72
N ILE A 85 -8.39 1.05 5.05
CA ILE A 85 -7.46 -0.03 4.67
C ILE A 85 -7.89 -1.37 5.30
N ILE A 86 -8.22 -1.36 6.60
CA ILE A 86 -8.66 -2.56 7.35
C ILE A 86 -9.95 -3.12 6.76
N GLN A 87 -10.94 -2.29 6.45
CA GLN A 87 -12.18 -2.73 5.80
C GLN A 87 -11.92 -3.42 4.46
N ALA A 88 -11.00 -2.89 3.64
CA ALA A 88 -10.60 -3.54 2.40
C ALA A 88 -9.85 -4.87 2.65
N PHE A 89 -9.01 -4.93 3.69
CA PHE A 89 -8.30 -6.15 4.07
C PHE A 89 -9.24 -7.27 4.49
N GLU A 90 -10.26 -6.97 5.28
CA GLU A 90 -11.29 -7.93 5.69
C GLU A 90 -11.99 -8.55 4.46
N LYS A 91 -12.28 -7.75 3.44
CA LYS A 91 -12.90 -8.20 2.18
C LYS A 91 -11.98 -9.03 1.29
N TYR A 92 -10.68 -8.73 1.27
CA TYR A 92 -9.70 -9.37 0.36
C TYR A 92 -8.78 -10.39 1.04
N ALA A 93 -8.98 -10.67 2.34
CA ALA A 93 -8.09 -11.50 3.16
C ALA A 93 -7.75 -12.84 2.51
N ASP A 94 -8.75 -13.58 2.02
CA ASP A 94 -8.53 -14.90 1.44
C ASP A 94 -7.80 -14.84 0.08
N LYS A 95 -8.12 -13.84 -0.74
CA LYS A 95 -7.40 -13.59 -2.01
C LYS A 95 -5.94 -13.23 -1.75
N MET A 96 -5.66 -12.39 -0.76
CA MET A 96 -4.31 -12.01 -0.37
C MET A 96 -3.49 -13.22 0.13
N LYS A 97 -4.11 -14.11 0.92
CA LYS A 97 -3.49 -15.36 1.37
C LYS A 97 -3.19 -16.31 0.20
N ASP A 98 -4.13 -16.48 -0.73
CA ASP A 98 -3.94 -17.39 -1.88
C ASP A 98 -2.75 -16.99 -2.75
N VAL A 99 -2.53 -15.68 -2.97
CA VAL A 99 -1.41 -15.17 -3.76
C VAL A 99 -0.11 -14.94 -2.96
N GLY A 100 -0.06 -15.34 -1.69
CA GLY A 100 1.14 -15.24 -0.86
C GLY A 100 1.54 -13.79 -0.52
N THR A 101 0.57 -12.95 -0.14
CA THR A 101 0.84 -11.54 0.17
C THR A 101 1.52 -11.37 1.53
N ARG A 102 2.62 -10.62 1.58
CA ARG A 102 3.26 -10.10 2.80
C ARG A 102 3.10 -8.58 2.87
N ILE A 103 2.76 -8.08 4.05
CA ILE A 103 2.40 -6.68 4.25
C ILE A 103 3.39 -6.05 5.23
N TYR A 104 3.96 -4.90 4.85
CA TYR A 104 4.84 -4.10 5.72
C TYR A 104 4.22 -2.72 5.89
N VAL A 105 4.13 -2.27 7.14
CA VAL A 105 3.43 -1.03 7.49
C VAL A 105 4.37 -0.10 8.23
N ARG A 106 4.45 1.15 7.76
CA ARG A 106 5.07 2.26 8.50
C ARG A 106 4.29 3.54 8.25
N ARG A 107 3.66 4.06 9.30
CA ARG A 107 2.98 5.35 9.26
C ARG A 107 3.11 6.09 10.59
N GLY A 108 3.09 7.42 10.53
CA GLY A 108 2.97 8.29 11.70
C GLY A 108 2.10 9.50 11.35
N GLY A 109 1.61 10.21 12.35
CA GLY A 109 0.73 11.38 12.18
C GLY A 109 -0.35 11.44 13.27
N PRO A 110 -1.35 12.32 13.14
CA PRO A 110 -2.49 12.37 14.05
C PRO A 110 -3.19 11.01 14.17
N ASN A 111 -3.39 10.53 15.41
CA ASN A 111 -4.07 9.27 15.74
C ASN A 111 -3.44 8.02 15.07
N TYR A 112 -2.09 7.97 15.01
CA TYR A 112 -1.36 6.81 14.47
C TYR A 112 -1.21 5.65 15.46
#